data_AF-S0ETH2-F1
#
_entry.id   AF-S0ETH2-F1
#
_cell.length_a   1.000
_cell.length_b   1.000
_cell.length_c   1.000
_cell.angle_alpha   90.00
_cell.angle_beta   90.00
_cell.angle_gamma   90.00
#
_symmetry.space_group_name_H-M   'P 1'
#
loop_
_entity.id
_entity.type
_entity.pdbx_description
1 polymer ?
#
loop_
_entity_poly.entity_id
_entity_poly.type
_entity_poly.pdbx_seq_one_letter_code
_entity_poly.pdbx_strand_id
1 'polypeptide(L)'
;MTDQTNEIRRLSFLETRVYIWIIVAFAIAIRFYVSLRTHSTGEDFFITLRYAHEIAIGKGFTYNAGQHVLGTTTPLYTLVLAFLLWLHLPAIFLGKLLNIVADGITCWLMGKFADEMGIPTVGLLAALLYADGVTPISVSISGMETGLVTCVGMAAIVAFARSNSRALWVCTAVLFLLRIDGLVLGGLLLAAQTYRMRRFEARDALIAVLIVLPWLLFALFYFGSPLPSSVVAKLTVYKVTMAGAHGAILRAFRTQFDSGLFQDLLTLLFGIGVGESLAKKRWQLLVPLCWVGIYYGTMLASPVPAFSWYFLPPWPLYLITSALGGCLVAGVGWTYLLSKRFAPAPSWRYMRAGGLGLIALLGLLHLPRLIVEIQRPQQEEDEVLRPTGLWFRRHAAPNELILLEPIGTIGYYSERPILDMIGLVTPQVLPCYRTSEPLLCMITRFHPTWLCLRPKEADILGQESSIVLKQDYRLVRIVRWQRAHAPIFLIFRRR
;
A
#
# COMPACT_ATOMS: atom_id res chain seq x y z
N MET A 1 30.50 -13.32 39.12
CA MET A 1 29.49 -12.30 38.74
C MET A 1 29.52 -11.94 37.24
N THR A 2 30.69 -11.83 36.60
CA THR A 2 30.83 -11.55 35.16
C THR A 2 30.32 -12.68 34.24
N ASP A 3 30.46 -13.94 34.64
CA ASP A 3 30.06 -15.10 33.81
C ASP A 3 28.53 -15.28 33.71
N GLN A 4 27.82 -15.24 34.84
CA GLN A 4 26.34 -15.26 34.89
C GLN A 4 25.70 -14.10 34.13
N THR A 5 26.31 -12.91 34.16
CA THR A 5 25.78 -11.73 33.47
C THR A 5 25.92 -11.87 31.95
N ASN A 6 27.01 -12.48 31.48
CA ASN A 6 27.23 -12.79 30.07
C ASN A 6 26.32 -13.93 29.58
N GLU A 7 26.07 -14.93 30.43
CA GLU A 7 25.15 -16.03 30.14
C GLU A 7 23.69 -15.56 30.03
N ILE A 8 23.22 -14.69 30.94
CA ILE A 8 21.89 -14.07 30.89
C ILE A 8 21.74 -13.19 29.62
N ARG A 9 22.79 -12.44 29.25
CA ARG A 9 22.80 -11.65 28.01
C ARG A 9 22.74 -12.54 26.76
N ARG A 10 23.50 -13.63 26.72
CA ARG A 10 23.43 -14.61 25.62
C ARG A 10 22.04 -15.27 25.51
N LEU A 11 21.47 -15.71 26.62
CA LEU A 11 20.15 -16.35 26.65
C LEU A 11 19.04 -15.39 26.19
N SER A 12 19.06 -14.14 26.65
CA SER A 12 18.10 -13.11 26.20
C SER A 12 18.23 -12.75 24.72
N PHE A 13 19.45 -12.78 24.18
CA PHE A 13 19.70 -12.60 22.75
C PHE A 13 19.17 -13.77 21.91
N LEU A 14 19.41 -15.01 22.35
CA LEU A 14 18.88 -16.22 21.72
C LEU A 14 17.34 -16.24 21.75
N GLU A 15 16.72 -15.89 22.88
CA GLU A 15 15.27 -15.79 23.00
C GLU A 15 14.67 -14.76 22.05
N THR A 16 15.27 -13.57 21.97
CA THR A 16 14.83 -12.51 21.05
C THR A 16 14.84 -13.00 19.60
N ARG A 17 15.87 -13.77 19.22
CA ARG A 17 15.96 -14.39 17.88
C ARG A 17 14.88 -15.45 17.65
N VAL A 18 14.52 -16.23 18.65
CA VAL A 18 13.44 -17.22 18.52
C VAL A 18 12.09 -16.51 18.39
N TYR A 19 11.82 -15.52 19.25
CA TYR A 19 10.56 -14.78 19.21
C TYR A 19 10.35 -14.06 17.88
N ILE A 20 11.38 -13.44 17.29
CA ILE A 20 11.19 -12.76 16.00
C ILE A 20 10.79 -13.74 14.91
N TRP A 21 11.37 -14.96 14.86
CA TRP A 21 10.97 -15.97 13.88
C TRP A 21 9.57 -16.51 14.13
N ILE A 22 9.15 -16.64 15.38
CA ILE A 22 7.75 -16.97 15.71
C ILE A 22 6.81 -15.87 15.20
N ILE A 23 7.14 -14.59 15.39
CA ILE A 23 6.36 -13.46 14.89
C ILE A 23 6.31 -13.47 13.36
N VAL A 24 7.43 -13.75 12.68
CA VAL A 24 7.48 -13.87 11.21
C VAL A 24 6.56 -14.99 10.73
N ALA A 25 6.64 -16.18 11.34
CA ALA A 25 5.79 -17.31 11.00
C ALA A 25 4.31 -16.99 11.26
N PHE A 26 4.01 -16.35 12.39
CA PHE A 26 2.66 -15.89 12.73
C PHE A 26 2.13 -14.88 11.71
N ALA A 27 2.91 -13.85 11.35
CA ALA A 27 2.54 -12.83 10.38
C ALA A 27 2.20 -13.43 9.01
N ILE A 28 2.98 -14.40 8.54
CA ILE A 28 2.75 -15.13 7.29
C ILE A 28 1.49 -16.00 7.41
N ALA A 29 1.37 -16.79 8.49
CA ALA A 29 0.27 -17.72 8.68
C ALA A 29 -1.09 -17.01 8.79
N ILE A 30 -1.18 -15.92 9.56
CA ILE A 30 -2.44 -15.17 9.73
C ILE A 30 -2.88 -14.54 8.42
N ARG A 31 -1.97 -13.92 7.66
CA ARG A 31 -2.28 -13.33 6.34
C ARG A 31 -2.68 -14.38 5.33
N PHE A 32 -1.98 -15.52 5.30
CA PHE A 32 -2.33 -16.63 4.43
C PHE A 32 -3.73 -17.17 4.76
N TYR A 33 -4.03 -17.38 6.04
CA TYR A 33 -5.35 -17.80 6.51
C TYR A 33 -6.44 -16.80 6.11
N VAL A 34 -6.25 -15.50 6.37
CA VAL A 34 -7.23 -14.46 6.00
C VAL A 34 -7.38 -14.39 4.47
N SER A 35 -6.30 -14.49 3.71
CA SER A 35 -6.35 -14.51 2.24
C SER A 35 -7.20 -15.68 1.73
N LEU A 36 -7.03 -16.88 2.31
CA LEU A 36 -7.83 -18.06 1.95
C LEU A 36 -9.30 -17.95 2.36
N ARG A 37 -9.60 -17.29 3.48
CA ARG A 37 -10.98 -17.14 3.98
C ARG A 37 -11.76 -16.03 3.28
N THR A 38 -11.07 -14.97 2.87
CA THR A 38 -11.71 -13.78 2.30
C THR A 38 -11.66 -13.76 0.78
N HIS A 39 -10.69 -14.44 0.16
CA HIS A 39 -10.36 -14.32 -1.26
C HIS A 39 -10.08 -12.87 -1.71
N SER A 40 -9.79 -11.97 -0.75
CA SER A 40 -9.68 -10.54 -0.98
C SER A 40 -8.68 -10.21 -2.07
N THR A 41 -9.08 -9.45 -3.08
CA THR A 41 -8.24 -8.98 -4.17
C THR A 41 -8.58 -7.52 -4.44
N GLY A 42 -7.59 -6.64 -4.37
CA GLY A 42 -7.81 -5.21 -4.57
C GLY A 42 -8.11 -4.88 -6.03
N GLU A 43 -9.03 -3.94 -6.25
CA GLU A 43 -9.39 -3.41 -7.56
C GLU A 43 -8.15 -2.91 -8.33
N ASP A 44 -7.33 -2.06 -7.69
CA ASP A 44 -6.08 -1.50 -8.24
C ASP A 44 -5.08 -2.59 -8.69
N PHE A 45 -5.10 -3.77 -8.06
CA PHE A 45 -4.23 -4.88 -8.45
C PHE A 45 -4.59 -5.42 -9.84
N PHE A 46 -5.87 -5.39 -10.22
CA PHE A 46 -6.31 -5.82 -11.55
C PHE A 46 -5.86 -4.87 -12.67
N ILE A 47 -5.61 -3.58 -12.36
CA ILE A 47 -4.99 -2.66 -13.31
C ILE A 47 -3.58 -3.16 -13.67
N THR A 48 -2.79 -3.48 -12.65
CA THR A 48 -1.43 -4.02 -12.82
C THR A 48 -1.43 -5.39 -13.49
N LEU A 49 -2.36 -6.28 -13.13
CA LEU A 49 -2.51 -7.59 -13.77
C LEU A 49 -2.88 -7.49 -15.24
N ARG A 50 -3.68 -6.49 -15.64
CA ARG A 50 -4.02 -6.30 -17.05
C ARG A 50 -2.78 -5.93 -17.87
N TYR A 51 -1.95 -5.00 -17.39
CA TYR A 51 -0.66 -4.73 -18.02
C TYR A 51 0.23 -5.97 -18.08
N ALA A 52 0.32 -6.73 -16.97
CA ALA A 52 1.12 -7.93 -16.89
C ALA A 52 0.66 -9.00 -17.90
N HIS A 53 -0.66 -9.17 -18.06
CA HIS A 53 -1.26 -10.08 -19.03
C HIS A 53 -0.92 -9.67 -20.46
N GLU A 54 -1.09 -8.40 -20.82
CA GLU A 54 -0.79 -7.90 -22.17
C GLU A 54 0.69 -8.05 -22.55
N ILE A 55 1.60 -7.88 -21.58
CA ILE A 55 3.03 -8.21 -21.75
C ILE A 55 3.21 -9.71 -22.02
N ALA A 56 2.61 -10.56 -21.19
CA ALA A 56 2.78 -12.01 -21.27
C ALA A 56 2.32 -12.60 -22.61
N ILE A 57 1.29 -12.01 -23.23
CA ILE A 57 0.77 -12.41 -24.54
C ILE A 57 1.39 -11.64 -25.72
N GLY A 58 2.42 -10.82 -25.49
CA GLY A 58 3.18 -10.15 -26.54
C GLY A 58 2.54 -8.89 -27.14
N LYS A 59 1.52 -8.31 -26.51
CA LYS A 59 0.89 -7.04 -26.95
C LYS A 59 1.60 -5.79 -26.41
N GLY A 60 2.65 -5.99 -25.62
CA GLY A 60 3.48 -4.92 -25.05
C GLY A 60 2.95 -4.38 -23.72
N PHE A 61 3.69 -3.42 -23.15
CA PHE A 61 3.37 -2.85 -21.84
C PHE A 61 2.22 -1.83 -21.94
N THR A 62 1.01 -2.31 -22.23
CA THR A 62 -0.19 -1.48 -22.46
C THR A 62 -1.39 -2.00 -21.65
N TYR A 63 -2.32 -1.10 -21.32
CA TYR A 63 -3.59 -1.49 -20.71
C TYR A 63 -4.67 -1.63 -21.79
N ASN A 64 -4.82 -0.62 -22.64
CA ASN A 64 -5.55 -0.70 -23.89
C ASN A 64 -4.55 -1.05 -24.99
N ALA A 65 -4.79 -2.16 -25.70
CA ALA A 65 -3.88 -2.61 -26.75
C ALA A 65 -3.58 -1.49 -27.76
N GLY A 66 -2.30 -1.29 -28.08
CA GLY A 66 -1.83 -0.23 -28.98
C GLY A 66 -1.74 1.17 -28.35
N GLN A 67 -2.15 1.36 -27.10
CA GLN A 67 -2.00 2.63 -26.39
C GLN A 67 -0.83 2.57 -25.40
N HIS A 68 0.26 3.25 -25.74
CA HIS A 68 1.46 3.35 -24.89
C HIS A 68 1.27 4.38 -23.78
N VAL A 69 0.47 4.03 -22.78
CA VAL A 69 0.20 4.85 -21.60
C VAL A 69 0.65 4.09 -20.35
N LEU A 70 1.40 4.75 -19.46
CA LEU A 70 1.86 4.17 -18.20
C LEU A 70 0.89 4.52 -17.05
N GLY A 71 -0.15 3.70 -16.91
CA GLY A 71 -1.15 3.86 -15.86
C GLY A 71 -0.80 3.19 -14.52
N THR A 72 0.07 2.17 -14.53
CA THR A 72 0.58 1.56 -13.28
C THR A 72 1.75 2.36 -12.70
N THR A 73 1.82 2.47 -11.38
CA THR A 73 2.93 3.10 -10.65
C THR A 73 3.99 2.11 -10.17
N THR A 74 3.91 0.84 -10.60
CA THR A 74 4.77 -0.24 -10.12
C THR A 74 5.37 -1.10 -11.24
N PRO A 75 6.31 -0.55 -12.04
CA PRO A 75 6.83 -1.26 -13.20
C PRO A 75 7.56 -2.56 -12.87
N LEU A 76 8.37 -2.61 -11.80
CA LEU A 76 9.05 -3.85 -11.41
C LEU A 76 8.05 -4.94 -11.02
N TYR A 77 7.05 -4.61 -10.21
CA TYR A 77 6.05 -5.60 -9.82
C TYR A 77 5.21 -6.07 -11.01
N THR A 78 4.90 -5.17 -11.95
CA THR A 78 4.21 -5.52 -13.19
C THR A 78 5.01 -6.52 -14.03
N LEU A 79 6.31 -6.32 -14.18
CA LEU A 79 7.20 -7.23 -14.91
C LEU A 79 7.32 -8.59 -14.21
N VAL A 80 7.36 -8.61 -12.87
CA VAL A 80 7.34 -9.86 -12.09
C VAL A 80 6.05 -10.63 -12.38
N LEU A 81 4.89 -9.98 -12.31
CA LEU A 81 3.61 -10.63 -12.61
C LEU A 81 3.51 -11.08 -14.07
N ALA A 82 4.04 -10.29 -15.01
CA ALA A 82 4.08 -10.63 -16.43
C ALA A 82 4.90 -11.90 -16.66
N PHE A 83 6.06 -12.00 -16.01
CA PHE A 83 6.91 -13.19 -16.06
C PHE A 83 6.19 -14.43 -15.50
N LEU A 84 5.46 -14.29 -14.38
CA LEU A 84 4.66 -15.38 -13.82
C LEU A 84 3.54 -15.83 -14.77
N LEU A 85 2.85 -14.88 -15.42
CA LEU A 85 1.82 -15.19 -16.41
C LEU A 85 2.40 -15.85 -17.67
N TRP A 86 3.57 -15.39 -18.14
CA TRP A 86 4.29 -16.00 -19.27
C TRP A 86 4.68 -17.46 -18.98
N LEU A 87 5.03 -17.77 -17.73
CA LEU A 87 5.25 -19.14 -17.24
C LEU A 87 3.96 -19.93 -16.97
N HIS A 88 2.78 -19.37 -17.24
CA HIS A 88 1.47 -19.97 -16.96
C HIS A 88 1.25 -20.30 -15.47
N LEU A 89 1.92 -19.56 -14.57
CA LEU A 89 1.76 -19.69 -13.13
C LEU A 89 0.59 -18.82 -12.62
N PRO A 90 -0.05 -19.18 -11.49
CA PRO A 90 -1.18 -18.43 -10.93
C PRO A 90 -0.70 -17.09 -10.33
N ALA A 91 -0.53 -16.07 -11.18
CA ALA A 91 0.07 -14.78 -10.82
C ALA A 91 -0.69 -14.02 -9.72
N ILE A 92 -2.02 -14.17 -9.64
CA ILE A 92 -2.82 -13.59 -8.53
C ILE A 92 -2.37 -14.18 -7.19
N PHE A 93 -2.26 -15.51 -7.12
CA PHE A 93 -1.85 -16.20 -5.90
C PHE A 93 -0.40 -15.89 -5.54
N LEU A 94 0.51 -15.99 -6.51
CA LEU A 94 1.94 -15.77 -6.29
C LEU A 94 2.28 -14.30 -5.98
N GLY A 95 1.57 -13.33 -6.58
CA GLY A 95 1.71 -11.90 -6.25
C GLY A 95 1.28 -11.58 -4.82
N LYS A 96 0.16 -12.16 -4.37
CA LYS A 96 -0.25 -12.08 -2.96
C LYS A 96 0.74 -12.76 -2.04
N LEU A 97 1.19 -13.97 -2.39
CA LEU A 97 2.17 -14.72 -1.59
C LEU A 97 3.48 -13.92 -1.44
N LEU A 98 3.94 -13.24 -2.50
CA LEU A 98 5.11 -12.39 -2.45
C LEU A 98 4.95 -11.26 -1.41
N ASN A 99 3.79 -10.59 -1.38
CA ASN A 99 3.50 -9.55 -0.39
C ASN A 99 3.35 -10.11 1.03
N ILE A 100 2.72 -11.26 1.20
CA ILE A 100 2.59 -11.94 2.50
C ILE A 100 3.96 -12.30 3.07
N VAL A 101 4.86 -12.84 2.24
CA VAL A 101 6.23 -13.15 2.64
C VAL A 101 7.01 -11.87 2.94
N ALA A 102 6.83 -10.82 2.13
CA ALA A 102 7.46 -9.52 2.35
C ALA A 102 7.03 -8.88 3.69
N ASP A 103 5.78 -9.01 4.11
CA ASP A 103 5.31 -8.57 5.43
C ASP A 103 5.98 -9.36 6.57
N GLY A 104 6.15 -10.67 6.40
CA GLY A 104 6.93 -11.50 7.33
C GLY A 104 8.38 -11.01 7.44
N ILE A 105 9.04 -10.75 6.31
CA ILE A 105 10.40 -10.18 6.27
C ILE A 105 10.42 -8.78 6.91
N THR A 106 9.36 -7.98 6.74
CA THR A 106 9.22 -6.67 7.38
C THR A 106 9.26 -6.78 8.90
N CYS A 107 8.52 -7.73 9.50
CA CYS A 107 8.61 -8.01 10.94
C CYS A 107 10.07 -8.28 11.35
N TRP A 108 10.77 -9.16 10.63
CA TRP A 108 12.18 -9.46 10.91
C TRP A 108 13.10 -8.23 10.79
N LEU A 109 12.89 -7.39 9.77
CA LEU A 109 13.64 -6.15 9.56
C LEU A 109 13.38 -5.12 10.67
N MET A 110 12.15 -5.04 11.20
CA MET A 110 11.84 -4.21 12.37
C MET A 110 12.63 -4.65 13.60
N GLY A 111 12.72 -5.97 13.84
CA GLY A 111 13.57 -6.54 14.86
C GLY A 111 15.05 -6.18 14.66
N LYS A 112 15.56 -6.34 13.44
CA LYS A 112 16.95 -5.95 13.09
C LYS A 112 17.22 -4.48 13.29
N PHE A 113 16.31 -3.61 12.86
CA PHE A 113 16.48 -2.17 13.04
C PHE A 113 16.52 -1.77 14.52
N ALA A 114 15.66 -2.38 15.35
CA ALA A 114 15.67 -2.17 16.79
C ALA A 114 16.96 -2.70 17.46
N ASP A 115 17.51 -3.83 16.99
CA ASP A 115 18.80 -4.37 17.44
C ASP A 115 19.94 -3.37 17.19
N GLU A 116 19.98 -2.71 16.01
CA GLU A 116 21.00 -1.69 15.68
C GLU A 116 20.94 -0.47 16.62
N MET A 117 19.79 -0.25 17.26
CA MET A 117 19.57 0.82 18.24
C MET A 117 19.70 0.36 19.70
N GLY A 118 20.04 -0.92 19.93
CA GLY A 118 20.17 -1.50 21.26
C GLY A 118 18.84 -1.64 22.03
N ILE A 119 17.71 -1.68 21.33
CA ILE A 119 16.35 -1.76 21.91
C ILE A 119 15.56 -2.97 21.38
N PRO A 120 16.08 -4.21 21.48
CA PRO A 120 15.49 -5.41 20.86
C PRO A 120 14.02 -5.66 21.23
N THR A 121 13.63 -5.39 22.47
CA THR A 121 12.24 -5.55 22.94
C THR A 121 11.27 -4.65 22.18
N VAL A 122 11.68 -3.43 21.83
CA VAL A 122 10.89 -2.49 21.04
C VAL A 122 10.62 -3.09 19.66
N GLY A 123 11.64 -3.71 19.05
CA GLY A 123 11.52 -4.41 17.78
C GLY A 123 10.51 -5.55 17.82
N LEU A 124 10.56 -6.41 18.86
CA LEU A 124 9.60 -7.51 19.02
C LEU A 124 8.16 -7.00 19.19
N LEU A 125 7.94 -6.01 20.05
CA LEU A 125 6.61 -5.45 20.28
C LEU A 125 6.05 -4.81 19.01
N ALA A 126 6.86 -3.99 18.33
CA ALA A 126 6.45 -3.36 17.09
C ALA A 126 6.18 -4.38 15.97
N ALA A 127 7.03 -5.41 15.83
CA ALA A 127 6.85 -6.47 14.85
C ALA A 127 5.58 -7.28 15.12
N LEU A 128 5.23 -7.54 16.38
CA LEU A 128 4.00 -8.22 16.74
C LEU A 128 2.76 -7.36 16.47
N LEU A 129 2.80 -6.07 16.82
CA LEU A 129 1.73 -5.11 16.48
C LEU A 129 1.53 -5.01 14.96
N TYR A 130 2.61 -5.07 14.17
CA TYR A 130 2.53 -5.10 12.71
C TYR A 130 1.99 -6.43 12.18
N ALA A 131 2.37 -7.55 12.80
CA ALA A 131 1.89 -8.87 12.41
C ALA A 131 0.36 -8.98 12.58
N ASP A 132 -0.17 -8.32 13.60
CA ASP A 132 -1.58 -8.34 14.00
C ASP A 132 -2.44 -7.19 13.46
N GLY A 133 -1.80 -6.16 12.89
CA GLY A 133 -2.52 -4.98 12.39
C GLY A 133 -3.58 -5.33 11.34
N VAL A 134 -4.71 -4.62 11.38
CA VAL A 134 -5.79 -4.77 10.38
C VAL A 134 -5.31 -4.32 8.99
N THR A 135 -4.67 -3.16 8.92
CA THR A 135 -4.25 -2.55 7.65
C THR A 135 -3.12 -3.31 6.91
N PRO A 136 -2.06 -3.93 7.50
CA PRO A 136 -1.07 -4.68 6.74
C PRO A 136 -1.67 -5.99 6.26
N ILE A 137 -2.54 -6.62 7.06
CA ILE A 137 -3.23 -7.85 6.68
C ILE A 137 -4.10 -7.56 5.44
N SER A 138 -4.99 -6.56 5.49
CA SER A 138 -5.88 -6.26 4.35
C SER A 138 -5.11 -5.85 3.09
N VAL A 139 -4.05 -5.05 3.23
CA VAL A 139 -3.28 -4.55 2.08
C VAL A 139 -2.39 -5.64 1.49
N SER A 140 -1.69 -6.45 2.29
CA SER A 140 -0.80 -7.51 1.80
C SER A 140 -1.55 -8.61 1.04
N ILE A 141 -2.76 -8.95 1.49
CA ILE A 141 -3.58 -9.97 0.82
C ILE A 141 -4.31 -9.44 -0.43
N SER A 142 -4.40 -8.12 -0.61
CA SER A 142 -5.07 -7.50 -1.75
C SER A 142 -4.36 -7.77 -3.08
N GLY A 143 -3.06 -8.07 -3.05
CA GLY A 143 -2.22 -8.29 -4.22
C GLY A 143 -1.46 -7.04 -4.69
N MET A 144 -1.74 -5.85 -4.17
CA MET A 144 -0.94 -4.65 -4.44
C MET A 144 0.51 -4.82 -3.95
N GLU A 145 1.46 -4.12 -4.58
CA GLU A 145 2.90 -4.17 -4.27
C GLU A 145 3.28 -3.60 -2.90
N THR A 146 2.34 -3.00 -2.17
CA THR A 146 2.59 -2.17 -0.99
C THR A 146 3.32 -2.92 0.13
N GLY A 147 3.07 -4.22 0.31
CA GLY A 147 3.81 -5.05 1.28
C GLY A 147 5.27 -5.19 0.89
N LEU A 148 5.54 -5.45 -0.39
CA LEU A 148 6.90 -5.50 -0.95
C LEU A 148 7.62 -4.14 -0.83
N VAL A 149 6.93 -3.04 -1.11
CA VAL A 149 7.48 -1.68 -0.92
C VAL A 149 7.86 -1.44 0.53
N THR A 150 6.96 -1.81 1.46
CA THR A 150 7.20 -1.64 2.89
C THR A 150 8.43 -2.44 3.34
N CYS A 151 8.57 -3.67 2.84
CA CYS A 151 9.72 -4.53 3.09
C CYS A 151 11.03 -3.91 2.57
N VAL A 152 11.08 -3.48 1.30
CA VAL A 152 12.29 -2.86 0.73
C VAL A 152 12.59 -1.51 1.40
N GLY A 153 11.56 -0.76 1.80
CA GLY A 153 11.66 0.47 2.58
C GLY A 153 12.34 0.23 3.93
N MET A 154 11.89 -0.79 4.67
CA MET A 154 12.54 -1.19 5.91
C MET A 154 13.94 -1.75 5.70
N ALA A 155 14.20 -2.45 4.60
CA ALA A 155 15.55 -2.90 4.25
C ALA A 155 16.50 -1.71 4.01
N ALA A 156 16.03 -0.65 3.35
CA ALA A 156 16.77 0.59 3.17
C ALA A 156 17.07 1.27 4.52
N ILE A 157 16.08 1.32 5.42
CA ILE A 157 16.26 1.88 6.77
C ILE A 157 17.27 1.09 7.60
N VAL A 158 17.23 -0.25 7.54
CA VAL A 158 18.23 -1.12 8.20
C VAL A 158 19.62 -0.93 7.59
N ALA A 159 19.72 -0.83 6.26
CA ALA A 159 20.99 -0.56 5.59
C ALA A 159 21.58 0.80 5.98
N PHE A 160 20.74 1.83 6.10
CA PHE A 160 21.12 3.14 6.62
C PHE A 160 21.64 3.05 8.06
N ALA A 161 20.91 2.38 8.96
CA ALA A 161 21.30 2.21 10.35
C ALA A 161 22.66 1.50 10.50
N ARG A 162 22.95 0.55 9.61
CA ARG A 162 24.22 -0.20 9.54
C ARG A 162 25.34 0.52 8.79
N SER A 163 25.08 1.69 8.23
CA SER A 163 26.00 2.37 7.32
C SER A 163 26.44 1.51 6.12
N ASN A 164 25.58 0.58 5.67
CA ASN A 164 25.84 -0.26 4.49
C ASN A 164 25.38 0.48 3.23
N SER A 165 26.30 1.23 2.61
CA SER A 165 25.98 2.10 1.47
C SER A 165 25.46 1.31 0.26
N ARG A 166 26.12 0.21 -0.12
CA ARG A 166 25.68 -0.63 -1.24
C ARG A 166 24.24 -1.11 -1.09
N ALA A 167 23.90 -1.66 0.06
CA ALA A 167 22.53 -2.14 0.30
C ALA A 167 21.53 -0.97 0.25
N LEU A 168 21.88 0.21 0.76
CA LEU A 168 21.02 1.40 0.71
C LEU A 168 20.78 1.89 -0.73
N TRP A 169 21.82 1.94 -1.56
CA TRP A 169 21.71 2.30 -2.99
C TRP A 169 20.85 1.31 -3.76
N VAL A 170 21.08 0.00 -3.58
CA VAL A 170 20.27 -1.06 -4.22
C VAL A 170 18.82 -0.99 -3.78
N CYS A 171 18.55 -0.87 -2.47
CA CYS A 171 17.17 -0.75 -1.97
C CYS A 171 16.49 0.52 -2.50
N THR A 172 17.21 1.64 -2.63
CA THR A 172 16.66 2.89 -3.19
C THR A 172 16.29 2.73 -4.66
N ALA A 173 17.14 2.07 -5.46
CA ALA A 173 16.86 1.76 -6.85
C ALA A 173 15.63 0.83 -7.00
N VAL A 174 15.56 -0.23 -6.21
CA VAL A 174 14.42 -1.16 -6.23
C VAL A 174 13.14 -0.46 -5.76
N LEU A 175 13.22 0.39 -4.73
CA LEU A 175 12.08 1.19 -4.27
C LEU A 175 11.53 2.07 -5.38
N PHE A 176 12.39 2.78 -6.11
CA PHE A 176 11.96 3.59 -7.24
C PHE A 176 11.18 2.79 -8.29
N LEU A 177 11.67 1.58 -8.63
CA LEU A 177 11.02 0.72 -9.61
C LEU A 177 9.76 0.03 -9.09
N LEU A 178 9.62 -0.13 -7.78
CA LEU A 178 8.36 -0.57 -7.18
C LEU A 178 7.37 0.58 -7.10
N ARG A 179 7.83 1.78 -6.73
CA ARG A 179 7.02 2.95 -6.43
C ARG A 179 7.85 4.23 -6.48
N ILE A 180 7.44 5.19 -7.32
CA ILE A 180 8.18 6.45 -7.51
C ILE A 180 8.32 7.29 -6.24
N ASP A 181 7.33 7.25 -5.34
CA ASP A 181 7.37 7.94 -4.03
C ASP A 181 8.41 7.34 -3.07
N GLY A 182 8.87 6.11 -3.33
CA GLY A 182 9.97 5.48 -2.60
C GLY A 182 11.32 6.21 -2.73
N LEU A 183 11.49 7.03 -3.78
CA LEU A 183 12.68 7.88 -3.93
C LEU A 183 12.81 8.92 -2.81
N VAL A 184 11.70 9.37 -2.23
CA VAL A 184 11.75 10.37 -1.15
C VAL A 184 12.43 9.76 0.09
N LEU A 185 12.10 8.51 0.42
CA LEU A 185 12.76 7.78 1.50
C LEU A 185 14.24 7.53 1.17
N GLY A 186 14.51 6.88 0.04
CA GLY A 186 15.87 6.50 -0.34
C GLY A 186 16.80 7.70 -0.48
N GLY A 187 16.34 8.77 -1.14
CA GLY A 187 17.07 10.03 -1.29
C GLY A 187 17.38 10.70 0.05
N LEU A 188 16.42 10.74 0.98
CA LEU A 188 16.65 11.30 2.32
C LEU A 188 17.71 10.48 3.10
N LEU A 189 17.61 9.15 3.07
CA LEU A 189 18.57 8.28 3.74
C LEU A 189 19.98 8.39 3.13
N LEU A 190 20.09 8.43 1.80
CA LEU A 190 21.35 8.60 1.08
C LEU A 190 21.98 9.96 1.36
N ALA A 191 21.19 11.04 1.37
CA ALA A 191 21.66 12.38 1.71
C ALA A 191 22.19 12.42 3.15
N ALA A 192 21.44 11.86 4.11
CA ALA A 192 21.85 11.78 5.50
C ALA A 192 23.13 10.93 5.70
N GLN A 193 23.25 9.80 5.00
CA GLN A 193 24.44 8.95 5.05
C GLN A 193 25.65 9.68 4.46
N THR A 194 25.50 10.30 3.29
CA THR A 194 26.58 11.05 2.63
C THR A 194 27.04 12.22 3.50
N TYR A 195 26.10 12.96 4.11
CA TYR A 195 26.40 14.05 5.04
C TYR A 195 27.19 13.56 6.27
N ARG A 196 26.76 12.43 6.86
CA ARG A 196 27.40 11.85 8.05
C ARG A 196 28.77 11.26 7.76
N MET A 197 28.91 10.55 6.65
CA MET A 197 30.16 9.89 6.25
C MET A 197 31.13 10.84 5.54
N ARG A 198 30.67 12.04 5.14
CA ARG A 198 31.42 13.02 4.35
C ARG A 198 32.02 12.44 3.07
N ARG A 199 31.38 11.40 2.52
CA ARG A 199 31.87 10.63 1.37
C ARG A 199 30.70 10.15 0.52
N PHE A 200 30.84 10.32 -0.79
CA PHE A 200 29.91 9.81 -1.79
C PHE A 200 30.47 8.51 -2.39
N GLU A 201 29.72 7.42 -2.28
CA GLU A 201 30.14 6.11 -2.80
C GLU A 201 29.73 5.95 -4.28
N ALA A 202 30.51 6.54 -5.18
CA ALA A 202 30.21 6.55 -6.62
C ALA A 202 30.06 5.14 -7.23
N ARG A 203 30.77 4.14 -6.72
CA ARG A 203 30.65 2.74 -7.17
C ARG A 203 29.27 2.15 -6.85
N ASP A 204 28.74 2.43 -5.67
CA ASP A 204 27.42 1.93 -5.26
C ASP A 204 26.31 2.73 -5.95
N ALA A 205 26.52 4.04 -6.18
CA ALA A 205 25.64 4.86 -7.01
C ALA A 205 25.55 4.33 -8.45
N LEU A 206 26.67 3.90 -9.04
CA LEU A 206 26.68 3.28 -10.37
C LEU A 206 25.82 2.02 -10.43
N ILE A 207 25.83 1.18 -9.40
CA ILE A 207 24.97 -0.01 -9.31
C ILE A 207 23.49 0.40 -9.35
N ALA A 208 23.10 1.40 -8.56
CA ALA A 208 21.72 1.91 -8.56
C ALA A 208 21.33 2.47 -9.94
N VAL A 209 22.23 3.20 -10.60
CA VAL A 209 22.01 3.70 -11.97
C VAL A 209 21.83 2.55 -12.94
N LEU A 210 22.65 1.50 -12.90
CA LEU A 210 22.52 0.34 -13.78
C LEU A 210 21.21 -0.44 -13.57
N ILE A 211 20.64 -0.41 -12.37
CA ILE A 211 19.33 -1.01 -12.09
C ILE A 211 18.20 -0.14 -12.66
N VAL A 212 18.29 1.19 -12.53
CA VAL A 212 17.20 2.11 -12.87
C VAL A 212 17.20 2.55 -14.33
N LEU A 213 18.38 2.74 -14.92
CA LEU A 213 18.57 3.29 -16.25
C LEU A 213 17.85 2.49 -17.35
N PRO A 214 17.87 1.14 -17.37
CA PRO A 214 17.15 0.37 -18.38
C PRO A 214 15.64 0.68 -18.39
N TRP A 215 15.05 0.81 -17.20
CA TRP A 215 13.65 1.19 -17.05
C TRP A 215 13.39 2.62 -17.54
N LEU A 216 14.24 3.59 -17.14
CA LEU A 216 14.07 4.99 -17.56
C LEU A 216 14.16 5.15 -19.08
N LEU A 217 15.14 4.50 -19.71
CA LEU A 217 15.29 4.52 -21.16
C LEU A 217 14.09 3.87 -21.84
N PHE A 218 13.69 2.67 -21.39
CA PHE A 218 12.49 2.01 -21.91
C PHE A 218 11.26 2.89 -21.77
N ALA A 219 11.02 3.46 -20.60
CA ALA A 219 9.83 4.27 -20.34
C ALA A 219 9.82 5.56 -21.17
N LEU A 220 10.98 6.19 -21.37
CA LEU A 220 11.11 7.36 -22.21
C LEU A 220 10.82 7.04 -23.69
N PHE A 221 11.41 5.98 -24.24
CA PHE A 221 11.20 5.60 -25.64
C PHE A 221 9.81 5.02 -25.92
N TYR A 222 9.25 4.27 -24.97
CA TYR A 222 7.99 3.55 -25.14
C TYR A 222 6.77 4.40 -24.78
N PHE A 223 6.79 5.10 -23.64
CA PHE A 223 5.66 5.91 -23.17
C PHE A 223 5.79 7.41 -23.45
N GLY A 224 6.98 7.87 -23.88
CA GLY A 224 7.29 9.30 -24.05
C GLY A 224 7.58 10.04 -22.75
N SER A 225 7.44 9.38 -21.59
CA SER A 225 7.71 9.95 -20.27
C SER A 225 8.08 8.84 -19.28
N PRO A 226 9.12 9.04 -18.44
CA PRO A 226 9.43 8.11 -17.35
C PRO A 226 8.46 8.25 -16.16
N LEU A 227 7.69 9.34 -16.10
CA LEU A 227 6.70 9.56 -15.04
C LEU A 227 5.35 8.94 -15.43
N PRO A 228 4.72 8.14 -14.55
CA PRO A 228 3.40 7.57 -14.80
C PRO A 228 2.31 8.63 -15.00
N SER A 229 1.44 8.45 -15.99
CA SER A 229 0.30 9.33 -16.25
C SER A 229 -0.70 9.35 -15.10
N SER A 230 -0.77 8.26 -14.33
CA SER A 230 -1.65 8.12 -13.17
C SER A 230 -1.42 9.16 -12.08
N VAL A 231 -0.18 9.64 -11.89
CA VAL A 231 0.12 10.69 -10.91
C VAL A 231 -0.53 12.01 -11.31
N VAL A 232 -0.34 12.41 -12.57
CA VAL A 232 -0.92 13.65 -13.12
C VAL A 232 -2.44 13.57 -13.17
N ALA A 233 -2.98 12.41 -13.54
CA ALA A 233 -4.41 12.16 -13.60
C ALA A 233 -5.09 12.33 -12.24
N LYS A 234 -4.59 11.64 -11.20
CA LYS A 234 -5.15 11.73 -9.84
C LYS A 234 -5.14 13.16 -9.30
N LEU A 235 -4.04 13.90 -9.50
CA LEU A 235 -3.95 15.30 -9.07
C LEU A 235 -4.94 16.21 -9.80
N THR A 236 -5.12 16.02 -11.11
CA THR A 236 -6.03 16.85 -11.91
C THR A 236 -7.49 16.58 -11.55
N VAL A 237 -7.89 15.30 -11.50
CA VAL A 237 -9.28 14.90 -11.30
C VAL A 237 -9.74 15.14 -9.87
N TYR A 238 -8.94 14.76 -8.86
CA TYR A 238 -9.36 14.91 -7.46
C TYR A 238 -9.37 16.37 -7.00
N LYS A 239 -8.54 17.24 -7.60
CA LYS A 239 -8.64 18.68 -7.34
C LYS A 239 -10.03 19.25 -7.67
N VAL A 240 -10.67 18.73 -8.71
CA VAL A 240 -12.02 19.16 -9.15
C VAL A 240 -13.11 18.38 -8.43
N THR A 241 -13.03 17.05 -8.45
CA THR A 241 -14.10 16.17 -7.96
C THR A 241 -14.17 16.06 -6.45
N MET A 242 -13.06 16.27 -5.74
CA MET A 242 -12.95 16.15 -4.28
C MET A 242 -12.61 17.49 -3.61
N ALA A 243 -12.91 18.61 -4.27
CA ALA A 243 -12.74 19.94 -3.68
C ALA A 243 -13.49 20.02 -2.33
N GLY A 244 -12.78 20.33 -1.24
CA GLY A 244 -13.34 20.37 0.12
C GLY A 244 -13.25 19.07 0.91
N ALA A 245 -12.61 18.01 0.40
CA ALA A 245 -12.45 16.71 1.09
C ALA A 245 -11.43 16.71 2.26
N HIS A 246 -10.93 17.87 2.71
CA HIS A 246 -9.98 17.97 3.82
C HIS A 246 -10.48 17.26 5.10
N GLY A 247 -11.78 17.32 5.37
CA GLY A 247 -12.39 16.57 6.50
C GLY A 247 -12.27 15.05 6.35
N ALA A 248 -12.30 14.52 5.13
CA ALA A 248 -12.10 13.08 4.88
C ALA A 248 -10.64 12.68 5.09
N ILE A 249 -9.70 13.53 4.68
CA ILE A 249 -8.26 13.31 4.93
C ILE A 249 -7.98 13.30 6.45
N LEU A 250 -8.49 14.29 7.19
CA LEU A 250 -8.32 14.33 8.66
C LEU A 250 -8.94 13.11 9.35
N ARG A 251 -10.10 12.63 8.87
CA ARG A 251 -10.70 11.38 9.37
C ARG A 251 -9.81 10.19 9.08
N ALA A 252 -9.27 10.06 7.87
CA ALA A 252 -8.34 8.98 7.52
C ALA A 252 -7.08 9.01 8.41
N PHE A 253 -6.60 10.19 8.79
CA PHE A 253 -5.49 10.35 9.75
C PHE A 253 -5.88 10.01 11.20
N ARG A 254 -7.15 10.16 11.59
CA ARG A 254 -7.67 9.70 12.89
C ARG A 254 -7.96 8.21 12.93
N THR A 255 -8.15 7.58 11.77
CA THR A 255 -8.49 6.16 11.65
C THR A 255 -7.49 5.41 10.76
N GLN A 256 -6.20 5.77 10.85
CA GLN A 256 -5.16 5.26 9.94
C GLN A 256 -5.05 3.74 9.96
N PHE A 257 -5.15 3.16 11.16
CA PHE A 257 -4.86 1.74 11.40
C PHE A 257 -6.00 1.04 12.14
N ASP A 258 -6.60 1.75 13.09
CA ASP A 258 -7.80 1.35 13.82
C ASP A 258 -8.61 2.61 14.19
N SER A 259 -9.70 2.46 14.93
CA SER A 259 -10.54 3.55 15.40
C SER A 259 -10.66 3.59 16.93
N GLY A 260 -10.89 4.79 17.46
CA GLY A 260 -11.13 4.99 18.90
C GLY A 260 -9.87 4.93 19.76
N LEU A 261 -10.05 4.51 21.02
CA LEU A 261 -9.04 4.64 22.09
C LEU A 261 -7.71 3.96 21.78
N PHE A 262 -7.71 2.85 21.03
CA PHE A 262 -6.49 2.14 20.68
C PHE A 262 -5.59 2.98 19.77
N GLN A 263 -6.16 3.57 18.71
CA GLN A 263 -5.45 4.46 17.79
C GLN A 263 -4.97 5.74 18.50
N ASP A 264 -5.79 6.30 19.39
CA ASP A 264 -5.43 7.49 20.18
C ASP A 264 -4.24 7.19 21.11
N LEU A 265 -4.26 6.04 21.79
CA LEU A 265 -3.16 5.60 22.66
C LEU A 265 -1.88 5.35 21.86
N LEU A 266 -1.96 4.66 20.72
CA LEU A 266 -0.80 4.44 19.85
C LEU A 266 -0.18 5.76 19.37
N THR A 267 -1.02 6.77 19.08
CA THR A 267 -0.58 8.09 18.63
C THR A 267 0.06 8.88 19.77
N LEU A 268 -0.49 8.79 20.99
CA LEU A 268 0.13 9.37 22.18
C LEU A 268 1.51 8.74 22.45
N LEU A 269 1.59 7.41 22.41
CA LEU A 269 2.85 6.67 22.60
C LEU A 269 3.86 6.99 21.48
N PHE A 270 3.40 7.19 20.24
CA PHE A 270 4.23 7.66 19.14
C PHE A 270 4.88 9.01 19.49
N GLY A 271 4.10 9.98 19.96
CA GLY A 271 4.61 11.30 20.38
C GLY A 271 5.66 11.21 21.49
N ILE A 272 5.45 10.34 22.49
CA ILE A 272 6.42 10.08 23.56
C ILE A 272 7.72 9.46 22.99
N GLY A 273 7.60 8.49 22.08
CA GLY A 273 8.75 7.86 21.42
C GLY A 273 9.56 8.84 20.54
N VAL A 274 8.89 9.75 19.84
CA VAL A 274 9.54 10.85 19.11
C VAL A 274 10.32 11.74 20.09
N GLY A 275 9.70 12.12 21.21
CA GLY A 275 10.33 12.92 22.26
C GLY A 275 11.60 12.27 22.82
N GLU A 276 11.57 10.95 23.10
CA GLU A 276 12.76 10.24 23.55
C GLU A 276 13.84 10.16 22.46
N SER A 277 13.43 9.91 21.22
CA SER A 277 14.35 9.83 20.09
C SER A 277 15.10 11.14 19.87
N LEU A 278 14.42 12.27 20.06
CA LEU A 278 15.03 13.60 20.05
C LEU A 278 15.98 13.79 21.25
N ALA A 279 15.54 13.44 22.46
CA ALA A 279 16.33 13.59 23.69
C ALA A 279 17.62 12.75 23.66
N LYS A 280 17.55 11.52 23.14
CA LYS A 280 18.70 10.61 22.98
C LYS A 280 19.43 10.80 21.66
N LYS A 281 18.96 11.71 20.80
CA LYS A 281 19.51 12.01 19.48
C LYS A 281 19.71 10.73 18.64
N ARG A 282 18.67 9.89 18.57
CA ARG A 282 18.68 8.64 17.79
C ARG A 282 18.57 8.93 16.30
N TRP A 283 19.64 9.44 15.69
CA TRP A 283 19.64 9.82 14.26
C TRP A 283 19.22 8.69 13.33
N GLN A 284 19.52 7.43 13.68
CA GLN A 284 19.08 6.26 12.93
C GLN A 284 17.55 6.18 12.78
N LEU A 285 16.80 6.70 13.76
CA LEU A 285 15.34 6.76 13.78
C LEU A 285 14.81 8.14 13.35
N LEU A 286 15.46 9.23 13.76
CA LEU A 286 15.02 10.59 13.44
C LEU A 286 15.04 10.89 11.93
N VAL A 287 16.00 10.36 11.17
CA VAL A 287 16.05 10.58 9.71
C VAL A 287 14.87 9.87 9.00
N PRO A 288 14.61 8.57 9.22
CA PRO A 288 13.39 7.93 8.72
C PRO A 288 12.10 8.62 9.21
N LEU A 289 12.04 9.09 10.47
CA LEU A 289 10.87 9.84 10.97
C LEU A 289 10.67 11.19 10.27
N CYS A 290 11.74 11.85 9.84
CA CYS A 290 11.65 13.03 8.99
C CYS A 290 10.98 12.69 7.65
N TRP A 291 11.28 11.53 7.06
CA TRP A 291 10.55 11.04 5.90
C TRP A 291 9.06 10.80 6.21
N VAL A 292 8.72 10.19 7.35
CA VAL A 292 7.30 10.04 7.76
C VAL A 292 6.58 11.40 7.79
N GLY A 293 7.23 12.42 8.35
CA GLY A 293 6.72 13.79 8.39
C GLY A 293 6.53 14.41 7.00
N ILE A 294 7.50 14.24 6.10
CA ILE A 294 7.41 14.71 4.70
C ILE A 294 6.28 13.96 3.98
N TYR A 295 6.25 12.63 4.07
CA TYR A 295 5.27 11.78 3.40
C TYR A 295 3.85 12.15 3.81
N TYR A 296 3.57 12.16 5.12
CA TYR A 296 2.24 12.55 5.63
C TYR A 296 1.92 14.03 5.43
N GLY A 297 2.91 14.92 5.52
CA GLY A 297 2.74 16.34 5.21
C GLY A 297 2.30 16.56 3.76
N THR A 298 2.89 15.85 2.80
CA THR A 298 2.49 15.92 1.39
C THR A 298 1.08 15.39 1.17
N MET A 299 0.67 14.33 1.87
CA MET A 299 -0.70 13.81 1.81
C MET A 299 -1.72 14.81 2.38
N LEU A 300 -1.41 15.45 3.50
CA LEU A 300 -2.28 16.47 4.12
C LEU A 300 -2.43 17.71 3.25
N ALA A 301 -1.39 18.06 2.48
CA ALA A 301 -1.41 19.17 1.52
C ALA A 301 -2.01 18.79 0.15
N SER A 302 -2.25 17.50 -0.09
CA SER A 302 -2.72 17.00 -1.38
C SER A 302 -4.24 17.06 -1.51
N PRO A 303 -4.80 17.39 -2.69
CA PRO A 303 -6.22 17.27 -2.96
C PRO A 303 -6.69 15.80 -3.09
N VAL A 304 -5.76 14.85 -3.10
CA VAL A 304 -6.05 13.42 -3.27
C VAL A 304 -6.53 12.81 -1.94
N PRO A 305 -7.65 12.05 -1.92
CA PRO A 305 -8.08 11.34 -0.73
C PRO A 305 -7.00 10.40 -0.17
N ALA A 306 -6.91 10.32 1.16
CA ALA A 306 -6.02 9.39 1.82
C ALA A 306 -6.68 8.01 1.95
N PHE A 307 -6.10 7.01 1.28
CA PHE A 307 -6.53 5.61 1.37
C PHE A 307 -5.69 4.84 2.39
N SER A 308 -6.24 3.75 2.93
CA SER A 308 -5.61 2.94 3.99
C SER A 308 -4.20 2.43 3.60
N TRP A 309 -4.01 2.03 2.34
CA TRP A 309 -2.73 1.52 1.86
C TRP A 309 -1.62 2.57 1.81
N TYR A 310 -1.93 3.87 1.82
CA TYR A 310 -0.90 4.92 1.90
C TYR A 310 -0.25 5.00 3.29
N PHE A 311 -0.93 4.52 4.34
CA PHE A 311 -0.37 4.52 5.69
C PHE A 311 0.55 3.33 5.95
N LEU A 312 0.52 2.30 5.10
CA LEU A 312 1.29 1.06 5.31
C LEU A 312 2.82 1.27 5.25
N PRO A 313 3.41 1.95 4.23
CA PRO A 313 4.86 2.07 4.14
C PRO A 313 5.52 2.79 5.34
N PRO A 314 4.94 3.88 5.89
CA PRO A 314 5.48 4.52 7.10
C PRO A 314 5.18 3.77 8.41
N TRP A 315 4.26 2.80 8.39
CA TRP A 315 3.74 2.21 9.60
C TRP A 315 4.76 1.45 10.47
N PRO A 316 5.72 0.68 9.93
CA PRO A 316 6.75 0.07 10.76
C PRO A 316 7.49 1.08 11.65
N LEU A 317 7.80 2.28 11.13
CA LEU A 317 8.44 3.35 11.89
C LEU A 317 7.52 3.93 12.94
N TYR A 318 6.24 4.10 12.61
CA TYR A 318 5.22 4.52 13.57
C TYR A 318 5.14 3.52 14.73
N LEU A 319 5.02 2.21 14.46
CA LEU A 319 4.94 1.17 15.51
C LEU A 319 6.21 1.03 16.33
N ILE A 320 7.40 1.09 15.71
CA ILE A 320 8.68 1.08 16.44
C ILE A 320 8.74 2.26 17.41
N THR A 321 8.32 3.44 16.96
CA THR A 321 8.35 4.66 17.77
C THR A 321 7.27 4.62 18.87
N SER A 322 6.06 4.12 18.59
CA SER A 322 5.02 3.89 19.60
C SER A 322 5.46 2.85 20.63
N ALA A 323 6.07 1.74 20.21
CA ALA A 323 6.58 0.71 21.11
C ALA A 323 7.72 1.24 21.99
N LEU A 324 8.56 2.14 21.46
CA LEU A 324 9.57 2.86 22.24
C LEU A 324 8.91 3.74 23.32
N GLY A 325 7.91 4.53 22.96
CA GLY A 325 7.09 5.31 23.91
C GLY A 325 6.44 4.44 24.98
N GLY A 326 5.84 3.32 24.59
CA GLY A 326 5.22 2.36 25.50
C GLY A 326 6.22 1.74 26.47
N CYS A 327 7.41 1.36 26.00
CA CYS A 327 8.48 0.85 26.85
C CYS A 327 8.94 1.88 27.89
N LEU A 328 8.98 3.17 27.54
CA LEU A 328 9.35 4.24 28.46
C LEU A 328 8.30 4.45 29.55
N VAL A 329 7.01 4.52 29.17
CA VAL A 329 5.91 4.66 30.12
C VAL A 329 5.86 3.47 31.07
N ALA A 330 5.98 2.25 30.54
CA ALA A 330 6.04 1.03 31.35
C ALA A 330 7.26 1.02 32.28
N GLY A 331 8.42 1.48 31.80
CA GLY A 331 9.64 1.58 32.60
C GLY A 331 9.51 2.56 33.78
N VAL A 332 8.91 3.73 33.55
CA VAL A 332 8.63 4.74 34.60
C VAL A 332 7.59 4.24 35.60
N GLY A 333 6.51 3.61 35.13
CA GLY A 333 5.51 2.99 36.00
C GLY A 333 6.12 1.88 36.86
N TRP A 334 7.03 1.09 36.29
CA TRP A 334 7.72 0.02 36.99
C TRP A 334 8.68 0.52 38.07
N THR A 335 9.51 1.54 37.79
CA THR A 335 10.35 2.17 38.83
C THR A 335 9.53 2.81 39.93
N TYR A 336 8.40 3.45 39.60
CA TYR A 336 7.47 3.98 40.59
C TYR A 336 6.86 2.89 41.49
N LEU A 337 6.41 1.77 40.92
CA LEU A 337 5.83 0.64 41.66
C LEU A 337 6.87 -0.09 42.53
N LEU A 338 8.06 -0.38 42.00
CA LEU A 338 9.14 -1.04 42.74
C LEU A 338 9.71 -0.17 43.87
N SER A 339 9.68 1.17 43.73
CA SER A 339 10.03 2.07 44.83
C SER A 339 9.08 1.96 46.03
N LYS A 340 7.95 1.25 45.89
CA LYS A 340 6.95 1.07 46.96
C LYS A 340 6.78 -0.35 47.52
N ARG A 341 7.28 -1.42 46.90
CA ARG A 341 7.47 -2.77 47.52
C ARG A 341 7.88 -3.82 46.47
N PHE A 342 8.72 -4.75 46.90
CA PHE A 342 9.26 -5.96 46.24
C PHE A 342 10.54 -5.81 45.40
N ALA A 343 11.54 -6.62 45.77
CA ALA A 343 12.86 -6.77 45.17
C ALA A 343 12.90 -7.99 44.19
N PRO A 344 13.99 -8.23 43.45
CA PRO A 344 13.98 -8.76 42.09
C PRO A 344 14.01 -10.31 41.98
N ALA A 345 13.30 -10.83 40.98
CA ALA A 345 13.47 -12.18 40.42
C ALA A 345 13.31 -12.06 38.88
N PRO A 346 13.62 -13.08 38.05
CA PRO A 346 13.61 -12.97 36.58
C PRO A 346 12.18 -12.97 35.99
N SER A 347 11.24 -12.30 36.66
CA SER A 347 9.84 -12.10 36.25
C SER A 347 9.73 -11.36 34.92
N TRP A 348 10.75 -10.57 34.55
CA TRP A 348 10.76 -9.81 33.30
C TRP A 348 10.70 -10.71 32.05
N ARG A 349 11.24 -11.95 32.09
CA ARG A 349 11.15 -12.90 30.96
C ARG A 349 9.71 -13.40 30.78
N TYR A 350 9.08 -13.83 31.87
CA TYR A 350 7.70 -14.29 31.87
C TYR A 350 6.70 -13.15 31.58
N MET A 351 6.96 -11.93 32.04
CA MET A 351 6.15 -10.76 31.70
C MET A 351 6.29 -10.35 30.23
N ARG A 352 7.50 -10.46 29.65
CA ARG A 352 7.68 -10.24 28.20
C ARG A 352 6.96 -11.30 27.39
N ALA A 353 7.15 -12.58 27.72
CA ALA A 353 6.47 -13.69 27.05
C ALA A 353 4.94 -13.60 27.21
N GLY A 354 4.45 -13.28 28.42
CA GLY A 354 3.03 -13.09 28.71
C GLY A 354 2.43 -11.87 28.02
N GLY A 355 3.17 -10.76 27.92
CA GLY A 355 2.77 -9.57 27.18
C GLY A 355 2.68 -9.81 25.67
N LEU A 356 3.69 -10.49 25.09
CA LEU A 356 3.64 -10.92 23.70
C LEU A 356 2.50 -11.92 23.45
N GLY A 357 2.30 -12.87 24.37
CA GLY A 357 1.20 -13.83 24.30
C GLY A 357 -0.17 -13.16 24.39
N LEU A 358 -0.32 -12.14 25.23
CA LEU A 358 -1.57 -11.38 25.34
C LEU A 358 -1.86 -10.57 24.07
N ILE A 359 -0.86 -9.89 23.50
CA ILE A 359 -1.04 -9.15 22.23
C ILE A 359 -1.46 -10.12 21.11
N ALA A 360 -0.76 -11.25 20.99
CA ALA A 360 -1.12 -12.28 20.01
C ALA A 360 -2.54 -12.85 20.24
N LEU A 361 -2.93 -13.06 21.50
CA LEU A 361 -4.26 -13.53 21.84
C LEU A 361 -5.34 -12.51 21.48
N LEU A 362 -5.15 -11.24 21.84
CA LEU A 362 -6.09 -10.17 21.49
C LEU A 362 -6.26 -10.09 19.98
N GLY A 363 -5.16 -10.16 19.24
CA GLY A 363 -5.17 -10.26 17.78
C GLY A 363 -6.01 -11.38 17.21
N LEU A 364 -5.80 -12.59 17.73
CA LEU A 364 -6.61 -13.75 17.36
C LEU A 364 -8.09 -13.58 17.69
N LEU A 365 -8.44 -12.86 18.76
CA LEU A 365 -9.83 -12.52 19.11
C LEU A 365 -10.44 -11.48 18.16
N HIS A 366 -9.63 -10.59 17.57
CA HIS A 366 -10.08 -9.61 16.58
C HIS A 366 -10.27 -10.21 15.17
N LEU A 367 -9.62 -11.34 14.89
CA LEU A 367 -9.59 -11.98 13.57
C LEU A 367 -10.96 -12.24 12.91
N PRO A 368 -12.02 -12.71 13.62
CA PRO A 368 -13.33 -12.91 13.00
C PRO A 368 -13.96 -11.60 12.49
N ARG A 369 -13.78 -10.49 13.22
CA ARG A 369 -14.28 -9.17 12.81
C ARG A 369 -13.54 -8.68 11.57
N LEU A 370 -12.21 -8.81 11.59
CA LEU A 370 -11.35 -8.48 10.45
C LEU A 370 -11.76 -9.23 9.17
N ILE A 371 -12.03 -10.54 9.27
CA ILE A 371 -12.47 -11.35 8.13
C ILE A 371 -13.77 -10.79 7.54
N VAL A 372 -14.74 -10.41 8.38
CA VAL A 372 -16.02 -9.84 7.93
C VAL A 372 -15.83 -8.48 7.27
N GLU A 373 -14.99 -7.62 7.87
CA GLU A 373 -14.68 -6.28 7.34
C GLU A 373 -14.01 -6.34 5.97
N ILE A 374 -13.16 -7.33 5.73
CA ILE A 374 -12.50 -7.57 4.44
C ILE A 374 -13.46 -8.26 3.45
N GLN A 375 -14.27 -9.22 3.89
CA GLN A 375 -15.19 -9.95 3.01
C GLN A 375 -16.28 -9.05 2.43
N ARG A 376 -16.76 -8.06 3.19
CA ARG A 376 -17.85 -7.18 2.76
C ARG A 376 -17.54 -6.42 1.45
N PRO A 377 -16.44 -5.66 1.32
CA PRO A 377 -16.08 -5.05 0.04
C PRO A 377 -15.69 -6.09 -1.02
N GLN A 378 -15.08 -7.21 -0.62
CA GLN A 378 -14.76 -8.30 -1.56
C GLN A 378 -16.01 -8.93 -2.20
N GLN A 379 -17.14 -8.98 -1.50
CA GLN A 379 -18.39 -9.48 -2.05
C GLN A 379 -18.94 -8.56 -3.15
N GLU A 380 -18.73 -7.26 -3.07
CA GLU A 380 -19.08 -6.35 -4.17
C GLU A 380 -18.20 -6.65 -5.41
N GLU A 381 -16.91 -6.86 -5.22
CA GLU A 381 -16.00 -7.26 -6.30
C GLU A 381 -16.45 -8.57 -6.99
N ASP A 382 -16.79 -9.59 -6.20
CA ASP A 382 -17.10 -10.92 -6.71
C ASP A 382 -18.54 -11.06 -7.24
N GLU A 383 -19.51 -10.38 -6.62
CA GLU A 383 -20.92 -10.46 -7.00
C GLU A 383 -21.33 -9.39 -8.02
N VAL A 384 -20.55 -8.30 -8.17
CA VAL A 384 -20.90 -7.16 -9.03
C VAL A 384 -19.84 -6.86 -10.09
N LEU A 385 -18.61 -6.49 -9.70
CA LEU A 385 -17.62 -5.97 -10.65
C LEU A 385 -17.12 -7.07 -11.60
N ARG A 386 -16.72 -8.23 -11.06
CA ARG A 386 -16.27 -9.37 -11.88
C ARG A 386 -17.37 -9.87 -12.83
N PRO A 387 -18.63 -10.13 -12.39
CA PRO A 387 -19.71 -10.50 -13.31
C PRO A 387 -20.02 -9.43 -14.36
N THR A 388 -19.87 -8.15 -14.03
CA THR A 388 -20.04 -7.05 -14.98
C THR A 388 -18.96 -7.07 -16.07
N GLY A 389 -17.69 -7.25 -15.70
CA GLY A 389 -16.59 -7.44 -16.66
C GLY A 389 -16.83 -8.64 -17.57
N LEU A 390 -17.18 -9.80 -17.01
CA LEU A 390 -17.50 -11.02 -17.78
C LEU A 390 -18.75 -10.87 -18.66
N TRP A 391 -19.68 -10.01 -18.30
CA TRP A 391 -20.82 -9.68 -19.15
C TRP A 391 -20.39 -8.85 -20.36
N PHE A 392 -19.57 -7.81 -20.15
CA PHE A 392 -19.00 -7.03 -21.25
C PHE A 392 -18.18 -7.89 -22.20
N ARG A 393 -17.38 -8.84 -21.68
CA ARG A 393 -16.65 -9.79 -22.52
C ARG A 393 -17.56 -10.56 -23.50
N ARG A 394 -18.79 -10.86 -23.09
CA ARG A 394 -19.78 -11.61 -23.90
C ARG A 394 -20.62 -10.73 -24.82
N HIS A 395 -20.79 -9.44 -24.53
CA HIS A 395 -21.75 -8.57 -25.22
C HIS A 395 -21.12 -7.42 -26.00
N ALA A 396 -19.91 -7.00 -25.63
CA ALA A 396 -19.15 -5.98 -26.33
C ALA A 396 -18.16 -6.61 -27.32
N ALA A 397 -18.07 -6.07 -28.53
CA ALA A 397 -17.08 -6.51 -29.52
C ALA A 397 -15.65 -6.12 -29.05
N PRO A 398 -14.59 -6.82 -29.49
CA PRO A 398 -13.23 -6.62 -28.99
C PRO A 398 -12.67 -5.19 -29.08
N ASN A 399 -13.18 -4.38 -30.00
CA ASN A 399 -12.78 -2.99 -30.25
C ASN A 399 -13.77 -1.95 -29.70
N GLU A 400 -14.91 -2.37 -29.13
CA GLU A 400 -15.89 -1.43 -28.56
C GLU A 400 -15.37 -0.83 -27.25
N LEU A 401 -15.40 0.50 -27.16
CA LEU A 401 -14.88 1.28 -26.05
C LEU A 401 -15.92 1.41 -24.93
N ILE A 402 -15.52 1.16 -23.69
CA ILE A 402 -16.37 1.25 -22.50
C ILE A 402 -15.90 2.39 -21.61
N LEU A 403 -16.75 3.39 -21.39
CA LEU A 403 -16.51 4.47 -20.41
C LEU A 403 -16.97 4.01 -19.03
N LEU A 404 -16.06 3.97 -18.06
CA LEU A 404 -16.35 3.53 -16.70
C LEU A 404 -15.29 3.93 -15.65
N GLU A 405 -15.69 3.85 -14.38
CA GLU A 405 -14.85 3.85 -13.17
C GLU A 405 -15.59 2.97 -12.15
N PRO A 406 -14.91 2.02 -11.48
CA PRO A 406 -13.47 1.75 -11.46
C PRO A 406 -13.00 0.76 -12.55
N ILE A 407 -11.74 0.87 -12.98
CA ILE A 407 -11.25 0.23 -14.22
C ILE A 407 -10.52 -1.11 -14.04
N GLY A 408 -9.95 -1.40 -12.88
CA GLY A 408 -9.22 -2.64 -12.59
C GLY A 408 -10.04 -3.89 -12.87
N THR A 409 -11.02 -4.23 -12.04
CA THR A 409 -11.72 -5.53 -12.11
C THR A 409 -12.51 -5.66 -13.41
N ILE A 410 -13.35 -4.67 -13.74
CA ILE A 410 -14.18 -4.69 -14.95
C ILE A 410 -13.30 -4.72 -16.19
N GLY A 411 -12.24 -3.91 -16.24
CA GLY A 411 -11.33 -3.88 -17.37
C GLY A 411 -10.54 -5.17 -17.52
N TYR A 412 -10.05 -5.77 -16.44
CA TYR A 412 -9.32 -7.04 -16.50
C TYR A 412 -10.19 -8.18 -17.05
N TYR A 413 -11.40 -8.37 -16.53
CA TYR A 413 -12.27 -9.47 -16.95
C TYR A 413 -13.02 -9.23 -18.27
N SER A 414 -13.23 -7.96 -18.67
CA SER A 414 -13.87 -7.64 -19.95
C SER A 414 -12.95 -7.89 -21.14
N GLU A 415 -11.63 -7.69 -20.96
CA GLU A 415 -10.65 -7.67 -22.07
C GLU A 415 -11.10 -6.72 -23.20
N ARG A 416 -11.67 -5.57 -22.83
CA ARG A 416 -12.13 -4.52 -23.77
C ARG A 416 -11.39 -3.21 -23.55
N PRO A 417 -11.25 -2.36 -24.60
CA PRO A 417 -10.75 -1.01 -24.44
C PRO A 417 -11.60 -0.22 -23.43
N ILE A 418 -10.93 0.42 -22.47
CA ILE A 418 -11.57 1.22 -21.43
C ILE A 418 -11.26 2.70 -21.65
N LEU A 419 -12.29 3.53 -21.65
CA LEU A 419 -12.20 4.96 -21.48
C LEU A 419 -12.32 5.27 -19.99
N ASP A 420 -11.18 5.30 -19.32
CA ASP A 420 -11.05 5.58 -17.90
C ASP A 420 -11.42 7.03 -17.60
N MET A 421 -12.49 7.23 -16.82
CA MET A 421 -12.96 8.56 -16.44
C MET A 421 -11.91 9.35 -15.64
N ILE A 422 -11.06 8.69 -14.86
CA ILE A 422 -10.01 9.34 -14.07
C ILE A 422 -8.80 9.69 -14.96
N GLY A 423 -8.59 8.95 -16.05
CA GLY A 423 -7.51 9.18 -17.00
C GLY A 423 -6.16 8.58 -16.61
N LEU A 424 -6.14 7.55 -15.74
CA LEU A 424 -4.95 6.76 -15.42
C LEU A 424 -4.40 6.09 -16.69
N VAL A 425 -5.27 5.47 -17.48
CA VAL A 425 -4.92 4.75 -18.72
C VAL A 425 -5.37 5.45 -20.00
N THR A 426 -6.20 6.50 -19.88
CA THR A 426 -6.64 7.37 -20.99
C THR A 426 -6.45 8.86 -20.63
N PRO A 427 -5.20 9.37 -20.56
CA PRO A 427 -4.92 10.77 -20.18
C PRO A 427 -5.53 11.79 -21.14
N GLN A 428 -6.02 11.37 -22.32
CA GLN A 428 -6.73 12.19 -23.27
C GLN A 428 -8.05 12.76 -22.69
N VAL A 429 -8.59 12.17 -21.61
CA VAL A 429 -9.78 12.71 -20.92
C VAL A 429 -9.47 13.91 -20.02
N LEU A 430 -8.21 14.12 -19.63
CA LEU A 430 -7.84 15.16 -18.66
C LEU A 430 -8.25 16.59 -19.07
N PRO A 431 -8.18 17.00 -20.36
CA PRO A 431 -8.69 18.29 -20.79
C PRO A 431 -10.20 18.50 -20.52
N CYS A 432 -11.00 17.42 -20.44
CA CYS A 432 -12.43 17.54 -20.10
C CYS A 432 -12.66 18.02 -18.67
N TYR A 433 -11.71 17.85 -17.75
CA TYR A 433 -11.81 18.41 -16.40
C TYR A 433 -11.60 19.93 -16.32
N ARG A 434 -11.33 20.59 -17.46
CA ARG A 434 -11.32 22.05 -17.57
C ARG A 434 -12.69 22.64 -17.88
N THR A 435 -13.67 21.80 -18.24
CA THR A 435 -15.05 22.22 -18.48
C THR A 435 -15.87 22.09 -17.19
N SER A 436 -17.04 22.72 -17.14
CA SER A 436 -18.02 22.53 -16.06
C SER A 436 -18.69 21.16 -16.09
N GLU A 437 -18.60 20.45 -17.23
CA GLU A 437 -19.31 19.20 -17.51
C GLU A 437 -18.33 18.13 -18.06
N PRO A 438 -17.47 17.55 -17.20
CA PRO A 438 -16.41 16.66 -17.67
C PRO A 438 -16.94 15.38 -18.29
N LEU A 439 -18.01 14.80 -17.73
CA LEU A 439 -18.59 13.55 -18.21
C LEU A 439 -19.22 13.73 -19.60
N LEU A 440 -20.02 14.79 -19.79
CA LEU A 440 -20.56 15.15 -21.10
C LEU A 440 -19.44 15.40 -22.12
N CYS A 441 -18.37 16.10 -21.75
CA CYS A 441 -17.22 16.32 -22.62
C CYS A 441 -16.57 14.99 -23.05
N MET A 442 -16.39 14.04 -22.14
CA MET A 442 -15.81 12.73 -22.49
C MET A 442 -16.69 11.97 -23.47
N ILE A 443 -18.01 11.94 -23.22
CA ILE A 443 -18.96 11.20 -24.06
C ILE A 443 -19.05 11.80 -25.47
N THR A 444 -19.12 13.13 -25.56
CA THR A 444 -19.22 13.85 -26.84
C THR A 444 -17.91 13.84 -27.62
N ARG A 445 -16.76 13.80 -26.95
CA ARG A 445 -15.44 13.80 -27.61
C ARG A 445 -15.00 12.42 -28.08
N PHE A 446 -15.24 11.38 -27.28
CA PHE A 446 -14.70 10.04 -27.54
C PHE A 446 -15.76 9.06 -28.05
N HIS A 447 -17.04 9.41 -27.97
CA HIS A 447 -18.19 8.63 -28.44
C HIS A 447 -18.10 7.12 -28.08
N PRO A 448 -17.87 6.78 -26.80
CA PRO A 448 -17.73 5.38 -26.37
C PRO A 448 -18.97 4.55 -26.77
N THR A 449 -18.78 3.30 -27.14
CA THR A 449 -19.92 2.44 -27.51
C THR A 449 -20.78 2.10 -26.30
N TRP A 450 -20.14 2.02 -25.13
CA TRP A 450 -20.77 1.64 -23.87
C TRP A 450 -20.49 2.65 -22.78
N LEU A 451 -21.51 2.96 -21.98
CA LEU A 451 -21.39 3.72 -20.74
C LEU A 451 -21.74 2.79 -19.59
N CYS A 452 -20.85 2.62 -18.62
CA CYS A 452 -21.13 1.91 -17.37
C CYS A 452 -21.07 2.93 -16.24
N LEU A 453 -22.22 3.53 -15.94
CA LEU A 453 -22.32 4.68 -15.03
C LEU A 453 -22.90 4.25 -13.69
N ARG A 454 -22.39 4.80 -12.59
CA ARG A 454 -23.06 4.78 -11.29
C ARG A 454 -24.32 5.64 -11.36
N PRO A 455 -25.35 5.41 -10.52
CA PRO A 455 -26.57 6.21 -10.53
C PRO A 455 -26.31 7.72 -10.46
N LYS A 456 -25.40 8.13 -9.56
CA LYS A 456 -25.01 9.54 -9.42
C LYS A 456 -24.43 10.13 -10.71
N GLU A 457 -23.65 9.36 -11.47
CA GLU A 457 -23.06 9.82 -12.73
C GLU A 457 -24.10 9.92 -13.84
N ALA A 458 -25.04 8.97 -13.89
CA ALA A 458 -26.16 9.04 -14.81
C ALA A 458 -27.10 10.22 -14.50
N ASP A 459 -27.32 10.52 -13.21
CA ASP A 459 -28.09 11.68 -12.77
C ASP A 459 -27.42 12.99 -13.16
N ILE A 460 -26.10 13.11 -12.94
CA ILE A 460 -25.29 14.27 -13.38
C ILE A 460 -25.41 14.45 -14.89
N LEU A 461 -25.18 13.39 -15.67
CA LEU A 461 -25.28 13.45 -17.13
C LEU A 461 -26.69 13.82 -17.60
N GLY A 462 -27.73 13.35 -16.89
CA GLY A 462 -29.12 13.69 -17.18
C GLY A 462 -29.45 15.16 -16.93
N GLN A 463 -28.81 15.77 -15.93
CA GLN A 463 -28.92 17.21 -15.63
C GLN A 463 -28.13 18.06 -16.64
N GLU A 464 -26.92 17.64 -17.02
CA GLU A 464 -26.07 18.32 -18.02
C GLU A 464 -26.70 18.25 -19.42
N SER A 465 -27.12 17.06 -19.86
CA SER A 465 -27.77 16.88 -21.15
C SER A 465 -28.65 15.63 -21.18
N SER A 466 -29.94 15.82 -20.91
CA SER A 466 -30.93 14.74 -21.04
C SER A 466 -31.05 14.18 -22.47
N ILE A 467 -30.58 14.93 -23.48
CA ILE A 467 -30.61 14.52 -24.89
C ILE A 467 -29.67 13.34 -25.13
N VAL A 468 -28.44 13.37 -24.59
CA VAL A 468 -27.44 12.31 -24.81
C VAL A 468 -27.96 10.95 -24.35
N LEU A 469 -28.54 10.88 -23.15
CA LEU A 469 -29.09 9.62 -22.63
C LEU A 469 -30.39 9.18 -23.32
N LYS A 470 -31.16 10.11 -23.89
CA LYS A 470 -32.45 9.79 -24.54
C LYS A 470 -32.31 9.46 -26.02
N GLN A 471 -31.44 10.15 -26.75
CA GLN A 471 -31.30 10.05 -28.19
C GLN A 471 -30.09 9.21 -28.60
N ASP A 472 -28.92 9.42 -28.01
CA ASP A 472 -27.68 8.79 -28.50
C ASP A 472 -27.42 7.42 -27.87
N TYR A 473 -27.92 7.21 -26.65
CA TYR A 473 -27.75 5.97 -25.91
C TYR A 473 -29.09 5.34 -25.55
N ARG A 474 -29.07 4.04 -25.27
CA ARG A 474 -30.19 3.30 -24.70
C ARG A 474 -29.73 2.50 -23.49
N LEU A 475 -30.51 2.53 -22.41
CA LEU A 475 -30.27 1.68 -21.24
C LEU A 475 -30.53 0.23 -21.64
N VAL A 476 -29.53 -0.64 -21.45
CA VAL A 476 -29.62 -2.07 -21.82
C VAL A 476 -29.51 -2.99 -20.62
N ARG A 477 -28.93 -2.51 -19.51
CA ARG A 477 -28.83 -3.30 -18.29
C ARG A 477 -28.76 -2.42 -17.04
N ILE A 478 -29.45 -2.86 -15.99
CA ILE A 478 -29.32 -2.33 -14.64
C ILE A 478 -28.61 -3.40 -13.81
N VAL A 479 -27.45 -3.06 -13.26
CA VAL A 479 -26.69 -3.95 -12.37
C VAL A 479 -27.10 -3.64 -10.94
N ARG A 480 -27.69 -4.62 -10.27
CA ARG A 480 -28.10 -4.53 -8.87
C ARG A 480 -27.28 -5.48 -8.03
N TRP A 481 -27.00 -5.08 -6.80
CA TRP A 481 -26.45 -5.95 -5.78
C TRP A 481 -27.55 -6.22 -4.75
N GLN A 482 -27.78 -7.48 -4.40
CA GLN A 482 -28.86 -7.86 -3.47
C GLN A 482 -28.74 -7.17 -2.11
N ARG A 483 -27.51 -6.78 -1.73
CA ARG A 483 -27.18 -6.15 -0.45
C ARG A 483 -27.20 -4.63 -0.52
N ALA A 484 -27.48 -4.05 -1.69
CA ALA A 484 -27.60 -2.61 -1.88
C ALA A 484 -29.07 -2.23 -2.17
N HIS A 485 -29.50 -1.11 -1.59
CA HIS A 485 -30.85 -0.57 -1.82
C HIS A 485 -30.99 0.07 -3.21
N ALA A 486 -29.88 0.50 -3.81
CA ALA A 486 -29.83 1.15 -5.11
C ALA A 486 -29.06 0.27 -6.12
N PRO A 487 -29.33 0.43 -7.44
CA PRO A 487 -28.47 -0.15 -8.47
C PRO A 487 -27.03 0.34 -8.33
N ILE A 488 -26.07 -0.52 -8.66
CA ILE A 488 -24.63 -0.19 -8.64
C ILE A 488 -24.22 0.46 -9.95
N PHE A 489 -24.66 -0.11 -11.08
CA PHE A 489 -24.40 0.43 -12.41
C PHE A 489 -25.65 0.47 -13.29
N LEU A 490 -25.70 1.49 -14.15
CA LEU A 490 -26.59 1.65 -15.27
C LEU A 490 -25.74 1.54 -16.54
N ILE A 491 -26.00 0.49 -17.33
CA ILE A 491 -25.24 0.22 -18.54
C ILE A 491 -26.05 0.67 -19.74
N PHE A 492 -25.47 1.59 -20.50
CA PHE A 492 -26.03 2.12 -21.73
C PHE A 492 -25.19 1.67 -22.93
N ARG A 493 -25.87 1.45 -24.06
CA ARG A 493 -25.23 1.20 -25.36
C ARG A 493 -25.60 2.33 -26.30
N ARG A 494 -24.64 2.82 -27.08
CA ARG A 494 -24.91 3.78 -28.15
C ARG A 494 -25.87 3.17 -29.18
N ARG A 495 -26.79 3.98 -29.70
CA ARG A 495 -27.77 3.54 -30.70
C ARG A 495 -27.14 3.22 -32.05
#